data_AF-A0A329U941-F1
#
_entry.id   AF-A0A329U941-F1
#
_cell.length_a   1.000
_cell.length_b   1.000
_cell.length_c   1.000
_cell.angle_alpha   90.00
_cell.angle_beta   90.00
_cell.angle_gamma   90.00
#
_symmetry.space_group_name_H-M   'P 1'
#
loop_
_entity.id
_entity.type
_entity.pdbx_description
1 polymer ?
#
loop_
_entity_poly.entity_id
_entity_poly.type
_entity_poly.pdbx_seq_one_letter_code
_entity_poly.pdbx_strand_id
1 'polypeptide(L)'
;MEHPSHPVESHWRTSLRNRIIQASSLLEVLLSGLVLIGLLLSVVPLIRWMPGLLFDGNEAEIRTFLERSLDIVIGIEFIKMLAKHSPGSSLEVLLYAIARHLVVGHDSAVENLLSVGAIALIFIVRKFFFVPAFGAHLPDGHPAPDLTPAQSGIPADWFRRRHSEAKPEEEPETEA
;
A
#
# COMPACT_ATOMS: atom_id res chain seq x y z
N MET A 1 -3.73 -42.56 -37.80
CA MET A 1 -2.66 -41.55 -37.90
C MET A 1 -3.07 -40.41 -36.99
N GLU A 2 -2.60 -40.42 -35.74
CA GLU A 2 -2.84 -39.33 -34.79
C GLU A 2 -1.53 -38.56 -34.64
N HIS A 3 -1.59 -37.27 -34.98
CA HIS A 3 -0.50 -36.31 -34.85
C HIS A 3 -0.53 -35.72 -33.43
N PRO A 4 0.54 -35.80 -32.62
CA PRO A 4 0.63 -35.02 -31.39
C PRO A 4 1.24 -33.65 -31.72
N SER A 5 0.52 -32.58 -31.45
CA SER A 5 1.02 -31.21 -31.59
C SER A 5 1.08 -30.51 -30.22
N HIS A 6 2.25 -29.90 -29.97
CA HIS A 6 2.58 -28.86 -28.98
C HIS A 6 2.91 -29.22 -27.50
N PRO A 7 4.14 -29.69 -27.22
CA PRO A 7 4.83 -29.49 -25.94
C PRO A 7 5.68 -28.19 -25.90
N VAL A 8 5.90 -27.53 -27.05
CA VAL A 8 6.93 -26.48 -27.20
C VAL A 8 6.45 -25.10 -26.72
N GLU A 9 5.14 -24.86 -26.69
CA GLU A 9 4.61 -23.52 -26.39
C GLU A 9 4.73 -23.09 -24.92
N SER A 10 4.85 -24.04 -24.00
CA SER A 10 4.92 -23.76 -22.57
C SER A 10 6.30 -23.22 -22.14
N HIS A 11 7.38 -23.71 -22.77
CA HIS A 11 8.75 -23.36 -22.40
C HIS A 11 9.16 -21.93 -22.81
N TRP A 12 8.67 -21.42 -23.95
CA TRP A 12 8.97 -20.04 -24.38
C TRP A 12 8.17 -19.01 -23.57
N ARG A 13 6.90 -19.28 -23.25
CA ARG A 13 6.05 -18.40 -22.43
C ARG A 13 6.57 -18.28 -21.00
N THR A 14 7.00 -19.38 -20.42
CA THR A 14 7.58 -19.39 -19.06
C THR A 14 8.93 -18.67 -19.00
N SER A 15 9.78 -18.84 -20.02
CA SER A 15 11.06 -18.11 -20.13
C SER A 15 10.87 -16.60 -20.29
N LEU A 16 9.91 -16.16 -21.11
CA LEU A 16 9.57 -14.74 -21.25
C LEU A 16 9.00 -14.16 -19.97
N ARG A 17 8.05 -14.85 -19.33
CA ARG A 17 7.48 -14.42 -18.04
C ARG A 17 8.58 -14.21 -17.00
N ASN A 18 9.50 -15.16 -16.87
CA ASN A 18 10.58 -15.05 -15.89
C ASN A 18 11.55 -13.89 -16.22
N ARG A 19 11.86 -13.66 -17.51
CA ARG A 19 12.66 -12.51 -17.93
C ARG A 19 11.97 -11.17 -17.64
N ILE A 20 10.66 -11.09 -17.86
CA ILE A 20 9.87 -9.88 -17.56
C ILE A 20 9.85 -9.61 -16.05
N ILE A 21 9.61 -10.63 -15.23
CA ILE A 21 9.64 -10.51 -13.76
C ILE A 21 11.01 -10.02 -13.29
N GLN A 22 12.08 -10.60 -13.83
CA GLN A 22 13.44 -10.23 -13.46
C GLN A 22 13.80 -8.79 -13.89
N ALA A 23 13.42 -8.40 -15.11
CA ALA A 23 13.57 -7.03 -15.58
C ALA A 23 12.76 -6.04 -14.73
N SER A 24 11.53 -6.40 -14.35
CA SER A 24 10.67 -5.58 -13.49
C SER A 24 11.30 -5.35 -12.12
N SER A 25 11.82 -6.40 -11.48
CA SER A 25 12.50 -6.29 -10.19
C SER A 25 13.75 -5.42 -10.26
N LEU A 26 14.53 -5.53 -11.36
CA LEU A 26 15.69 -4.66 -11.57
C LEU A 26 15.27 -3.19 -11.73
N LEU A 27 14.23 -2.92 -12.51
CA LEU A 27 13.69 -1.56 -12.69
C LEU A 27 13.22 -0.95 -11.37
N GLU A 28 12.56 -1.73 -10.52
CA GLU A 28 12.10 -1.30 -9.21
C GLU A 28 13.26 -0.89 -8.29
N VAL A 29 14.33 -1.70 -8.22
CA VAL A 29 15.53 -1.37 -7.44
C VAL A 29 16.20 -0.11 -7.97
N LEU A 30 16.33 0.02 -9.30
CA LEU A 30 16.92 1.19 -9.92
C LEU A 30 16.10 2.47 -9.67
N LEU A 31 14.78 2.39 -9.82
CA LEU A 31 13.87 3.51 -9.57
C LEU A 31 13.90 3.91 -8.09
N SER A 32 13.82 2.94 -7.18
CA SER A 32 13.90 3.20 -5.74
C SER A 32 15.23 3.86 -5.37
N GLY A 33 16.35 3.39 -5.94
CA GLY A 33 17.67 3.98 -5.72
C GLY A 33 17.78 5.41 -6.26
N LEU A 34 17.28 5.66 -7.47
CA LEU A 34 17.29 6.99 -8.07
C LEU A 34 16.48 8.01 -7.26
N VAL A 35 15.26 7.64 -6.86
CA VAL A 35 14.39 8.50 -6.05
C VAL A 35 15.03 8.76 -4.69
N LEU A 36 15.61 7.75 -4.05
CA LEU A 36 16.31 7.90 -2.77
C LEU A 36 17.46 8.91 -2.87
N ILE A 37 18.29 8.81 -3.91
CA ILE A 37 19.38 9.78 -4.13
C ILE A 37 18.82 11.19 -4.33
N GLY A 38 17.78 11.35 -5.16
CA GLY A 38 17.11 12.63 -5.36
C GLY A 38 16.58 13.24 -4.06
N LEU A 39 16.02 12.41 -3.17
CA LEU A 39 15.52 12.81 -1.87
C LEU A 39 16.64 13.24 -0.90
N LEU A 40 17.75 12.50 -0.87
CA LEU A 40 18.90 12.87 -0.05
C LEU A 40 19.49 14.21 -0.50
N LEU A 41 19.56 14.44 -1.81
CA LEU A 41 20.03 15.71 -2.36
C LEU A 41 19.05 16.86 -2.09
N SER A 42 17.75 16.62 -2.04
CA SER A 42 16.73 17.66 -1.79
C SER A 42 16.67 18.11 -0.32
N VAL A 43 17.15 17.29 0.63
CA VAL A 43 17.25 17.67 2.04
C VAL A 43 18.28 18.78 2.26
N VAL A 44 19.39 18.80 1.52
CA VAL A 44 20.47 19.79 1.68
C VAL A 44 19.98 21.24 1.51
N PRO A 45 19.30 21.63 0.41
CA PRO A 45 18.78 22.98 0.27
C PRO A 45 17.71 23.32 1.31
N LEU A 46 16.91 22.34 1.77
CA LEU A 46 15.91 22.57 2.81
C LEU A 46 16.56 22.99 4.14
N ILE A 47 17.62 22.27 4.56
CA ILE A 47 18.38 22.61 5.77
C ILE A 47 19.02 24.00 5.65
N ARG A 48 19.59 24.31 4.48
CA ARG A 48 20.21 25.63 4.23
C ARG A 48 19.22 26.79 4.27
N TRP A 49 17.94 26.53 4.02
CA TRP A 49 16.89 27.55 4.08
C TRP A 49 16.31 27.78 5.49
N MET A 50 16.53 26.87 6.45
CA MET A 50 15.99 27.01 7.81
C MET A 50 16.40 28.31 8.52
N PRO A 51 17.66 28.79 8.45
CA PRO A 51 18.02 30.05 9.10
C PRO A 51 17.22 31.24 8.56
N GLY A 52 16.99 31.31 7.25
CA GLY A 52 16.21 32.38 6.63
C GLY A 52 14.77 32.43 7.16
N LEU A 53 14.13 31.27 7.30
CA LEU A 53 12.77 31.18 7.88
C LEU A 53 12.69 31.68 9.33
N LEU A 54 13.72 31.45 10.14
CA LEU A 54 13.71 31.79 11.56
C LEU A 54 13.93 33.28 11.82
N PHE A 55 14.63 33.98 10.92
CA PHE A 55 15.02 35.38 11.12
C PHE A 55 14.25 36.35 10.22
N ASP A 56 13.91 35.97 8.98
CA ASP A 56 13.31 36.84 7.97
C ASP A 56 12.10 36.21 7.25
N GLY A 57 11.53 35.13 7.81
CA GLY A 57 10.53 34.31 7.13
C GLY A 57 9.25 35.06 6.77
N ASN A 58 9.11 35.43 5.49
CA ASN A 58 7.86 35.93 4.93
C ASN A 58 6.94 34.77 4.47
N GLU A 59 5.66 35.06 4.25
CA GLU A 59 4.64 34.07 3.82
C GLU A 59 5.08 33.20 2.64
N ALA A 60 5.70 33.78 1.61
CA ALA A 60 6.20 33.06 0.44
C ALA A 60 7.35 32.08 0.78
N GLU A 61 8.20 32.41 1.74
CA GLU A 61 9.29 31.53 2.17
C GLU A 61 8.75 30.35 2.98
N ILE A 62 7.82 30.61 3.89
CA ILE A 62 7.12 29.58 4.66
C ILE A 62 6.39 28.64 3.70
N ARG A 63 5.66 29.20 2.73
CA ARG A 63 4.97 28.45 1.68
C ARG A 63 5.94 27.50 0.96
N THR A 64 7.05 28.04 0.43
CA THR A 64 8.01 27.23 -0.33
C THR A 64 8.70 26.18 0.53
N PHE A 65 8.96 26.46 1.81
CA PHE A 65 9.49 25.50 2.76
C PHE A 65 8.52 24.34 3.02
N LEU A 66 7.23 24.64 3.21
CA LEU A 66 6.18 23.64 3.38
C LEU A 66 6.01 22.78 2.13
N GLU A 67 6.03 23.37 0.92
CA GLU A 67 5.95 22.59 -0.34
C GLU A 67 7.08 21.57 -0.42
N ARG A 68 8.33 22.01 -0.22
CA ARG A 68 9.51 21.15 -0.31
C ARG A 68 9.54 20.10 0.79
N SER A 69 9.09 20.45 1.99
CA SER A 69 9.01 19.51 3.11
C SER A 69 7.98 18.40 2.83
N LEU A 70 6.80 18.77 2.34
CA LEU A 70 5.75 17.82 1.97
C LEU A 70 6.17 16.94 0.79
N ASP A 71 6.86 17.49 -0.21
CA ASP A 71 7.44 16.71 -1.31
C ASP A 71 8.41 15.63 -0.82
N ILE A 72 9.24 15.95 0.17
CA ILE A 72 10.15 14.97 0.79
C ILE A 72 9.36 13.88 1.52
N VAL A 73 8.36 14.24 2.32
CA VAL A 73 7.49 13.27 3.02
C VAL A 73 6.82 12.32 2.03
N ILE A 74 6.26 12.86 0.94
CA ILE A 74 5.64 12.06 -0.14
C ILE A 74 6.69 11.13 -0.78
N GLY A 75 7.90 11.64 -1.05
CA GLY A 75 8.98 10.84 -1.63
C GLY A 75 9.46 9.70 -0.72
N ILE A 76 9.50 9.91 0.60
CA ILE A 76 9.83 8.85 1.57
C ILE A 76 8.78 7.74 1.52
N GLU A 77 7.50 8.11 1.57
CA GLU A 77 6.40 7.15 1.52
C GLU A 77 6.36 6.42 0.17
N PHE A 78 6.66 7.11 -0.93
CA PHE A 78 6.78 6.50 -2.25
C PHE A 78 7.89 5.45 -2.30
N ILE A 79 9.07 5.71 -1.72
CA ILE A 79 10.14 4.71 -1.61
C ILE A 79 9.70 3.51 -0.79
N LYS A 80 9.04 3.73 0.36
CA LYS A 80 8.49 2.64 1.18
C LYS A 80 7.48 1.80 0.42
N MET A 81 6.65 2.44 -0.38
CA MET A 81 5.66 1.78 -1.24
C MET A 81 6.34 0.93 -2.32
N LEU A 82 7.36 1.47 -2.99
CA LEU A 82 8.16 0.71 -3.97
C LEU A 82 8.82 -0.50 -3.32
N ALA A 83 9.41 -0.36 -2.14
CA ALA A 83 10.18 -1.41 -1.48
C ALA A 83 9.34 -2.53 -0.84
N LYS A 84 8.10 -2.24 -0.41
CA LYS A 84 7.25 -3.20 0.33
C LYS A 84 6.02 -3.67 -0.44
N HIS A 85 5.76 -3.13 -1.63
CA HIS A 85 4.59 -3.45 -2.47
C HIS A 85 3.26 -3.56 -1.72
N SER A 86 3.04 -2.73 -0.69
CA SER A 86 1.77 -2.74 0.03
C SER A 86 0.76 -1.85 -0.70
N PRO A 87 -0.35 -2.39 -1.22
CA PRO A 87 -1.40 -1.59 -1.86
C PRO A 87 -2.02 -0.58 -0.90
N GLY A 88 -2.00 -0.85 0.40
CA GLY A 88 -2.45 0.08 1.44
C GLY A 88 -1.57 1.32 1.55
N SER A 89 -0.26 1.19 1.31
CA SER A 89 0.69 2.30 1.32
C SER A 89 0.44 3.28 0.17
N SER A 90 -0.10 2.82 -0.95
CA SER A 90 -0.39 3.66 -2.12
C SER A 90 -1.49 4.68 -1.87
N LEU A 91 -2.51 4.31 -1.09
CA LEU A 91 -3.57 5.25 -0.70
C LEU A 91 -3.05 6.35 0.25
N GLU A 92 -2.13 6.01 1.15
CA GLU A 92 -1.53 6.98 2.07
C GLU A 92 -0.69 8.01 1.32
N VAL A 93 0.14 7.57 0.37
CA VAL A 93 0.92 8.45 -0.51
C VAL A 93 -0.01 9.38 -1.31
N LEU A 94 -1.08 8.84 -1.88
CA LEU A 94 -2.05 9.61 -2.67
C LEU A 94 -2.76 10.67 -1.81
N LEU A 95 -3.11 10.32 -0.57
CA LEU A 95 -3.69 11.26 0.38
C LEU A 95 -2.74 12.42 0.68
N TYR A 96 -1.45 12.13 0.93
CA TYR A 96 -0.44 13.18 1.15
C TYR A 96 -0.24 14.07 -0.08
N ALA A 97 -0.25 13.49 -1.28
CA ALA A 97 -0.13 14.24 -2.53
C ALA A 97 -1.28 15.25 -2.72
N ILE A 98 -2.52 14.85 -2.42
CA ILE A 98 -3.69 15.74 -2.53
C ILE A 98 -3.68 16.76 -1.38
N ALA A 99 -3.35 16.33 -0.16
CA ALA A 99 -3.28 17.22 0.99
C ALA A 99 -2.23 18.33 0.80
N ARG A 100 -1.11 18.06 0.14
CA ARG A 100 -0.11 19.08 -0.20
C ARG A 100 -0.69 20.24 -0.99
N HIS A 101 -1.54 19.96 -1.99
CA HIS A 101 -2.18 21.01 -2.77
C HIS A 101 -3.12 21.87 -1.89
N LEU A 102 -3.80 21.28 -0.91
CA LEU A 102 -4.65 22.04 0.02
C LEU A 102 -3.86 22.91 1.01
N VAL A 103 -2.73 22.40 1.52
CA VAL A 103 -1.94 23.11 2.55
C VAL A 103 -1.19 24.29 1.93
N VAL A 104 -0.81 24.18 0.66
CA VAL A 104 0.11 25.15 0.05
C VAL A 104 -0.39 25.80 -1.24
N GLY A 105 -1.43 25.27 -1.88
CA GLY A 105 -2.02 25.86 -3.08
C GLY A 105 -2.77 27.16 -2.79
N HIS A 106 -2.59 28.15 -3.66
CA HIS A 106 -3.46 29.33 -3.71
C HIS A 106 -4.57 29.10 -4.74
N ASP A 107 -5.21 27.96 -4.62
CA ASP A 107 -6.16 27.48 -5.61
C ASP A 107 -7.53 28.12 -5.39
N SER A 108 -8.33 28.15 -6.45
CA SER A 108 -9.69 28.64 -6.37
C SER A 108 -10.52 27.82 -5.36
N ALA A 109 -11.58 28.41 -4.81
CA ALA A 109 -12.49 27.69 -3.91
C ALA A 109 -13.02 26.37 -4.52
N VAL A 110 -13.16 26.31 -5.84
CA VAL A 110 -13.60 25.12 -6.58
C VAL A 110 -12.52 24.04 -6.58
N GLU A 111 -11.27 24.38 -6.84
CA GLU A 111 -10.15 23.42 -6.82
C GLU A 111 -9.91 22.86 -5.41
N ASN A 112 -10.03 23.70 -4.38
CA ASN A 112 -9.98 23.25 -2.99
C ASN A 112 -11.14 22.29 -2.68
N LEU A 113 -12.36 22.60 -3.14
CA LEU A 113 -13.51 21.71 -2.96
C LEU A 113 -13.31 20.36 -3.68
N LEU A 114 -12.75 20.37 -4.89
CA LEU A 114 -12.42 19.16 -5.63
C LEU A 114 -11.34 18.32 -4.93
N SER A 115 -10.28 18.95 -4.41
CA SER A 115 -9.23 18.29 -3.63
C SER A 115 -9.78 17.64 -2.35
N VAL A 116 -10.61 18.37 -1.60
CA VAL A 116 -11.31 17.80 -0.42
C VAL A 116 -12.25 16.66 -0.83
N GLY A 117 -12.99 16.82 -1.93
CA GLY A 117 -13.84 15.78 -2.50
C GLY A 117 -13.05 14.52 -2.90
N ALA A 118 -11.86 14.68 -3.46
CA ALA A 118 -10.96 13.59 -3.81
C ALA A 118 -10.46 12.84 -2.56
N ILE A 119 -10.11 13.57 -1.49
CA ILE A 119 -9.77 12.96 -0.20
C ILE A 119 -10.95 12.14 0.35
N ALA A 120 -12.16 12.73 0.35
CA ALA A 120 -13.35 12.03 0.82
C ALA A 120 -13.63 10.76 -0.02
N LEU A 121 -13.48 10.84 -1.34
CA LEU A 121 -13.62 9.70 -2.24
C LEU A 121 -12.59 8.60 -1.95
N ILE A 122 -11.33 8.96 -1.68
CA ILE A 122 -10.29 8.00 -1.28
C ILE A 122 -10.69 7.26 0.00
N PHE A 123 -11.24 7.96 1.00
CA PHE A 123 -11.73 7.32 2.22
C PHE A 123 -12.94 6.40 1.98
N ILE A 124 -13.84 6.77 1.06
CA ILE A 124 -14.95 5.90 0.64
C ILE A 124 -14.39 4.65 -0.05
N VAL A 125 -13.47 4.80 -1.00
CA VAL A 125 -12.82 3.67 -1.67
C VAL A 125 -12.12 2.78 -0.67
N ARG A 126 -11.39 3.36 0.30
CA ARG A 126 -10.75 2.63 1.39
C ARG A 126 -11.76 1.88 2.28
N LYS A 127 -12.95 2.42 2.49
CA LYS A 127 -13.96 1.79 3.35
C LYS A 127 -14.70 0.65 2.65
N PHE A 128 -14.99 0.80 1.35
CA PHE A 128 -15.91 -0.11 0.64
C PHE A 128 -15.23 -1.06 -0.36
N PHE A 129 -14.06 -0.71 -0.89
CA PHE A 129 -13.36 -1.51 -1.90
C PHE A 129 -12.11 -2.22 -1.34
N PHE A 130 -11.60 -1.81 -0.18
CA PHE A 130 -10.58 -2.60 0.53
C PHE A 130 -11.27 -3.66 1.39
N VAL A 131 -11.42 -4.85 0.83
CA VAL A 131 -11.74 -6.06 1.62
C VAL A 131 -10.53 -6.35 2.51
N PRO A 132 -10.70 -6.64 3.82
CA PRO A 132 -9.60 -7.06 4.71
C PRO A 132 -8.84 -8.35 4.31
N ALA A 133 -9.14 -8.93 3.15
CA ALA A 133 -8.72 -10.26 2.74
C ALA A 133 -7.76 -10.24 1.54
N PHE A 134 -6.62 -9.57 1.66
CA PHE A 134 -5.43 -10.03 0.93
C PHE A 134 -4.68 -10.98 1.86
N GLY A 135 -4.91 -12.29 1.68
CA GLY A 135 -4.25 -13.34 2.48
C GLY A 135 -5.18 -14.19 3.35
N ALA A 136 -6.51 -14.15 3.16
CA ALA A 136 -7.43 -14.92 4.00
C ALA A 136 -7.36 -16.42 3.81
N HIS A 137 -6.61 -16.95 2.84
CA HIS A 137 -6.33 -18.38 2.70
C HIS A 137 -4.81 -18.59 2.53
N LEU A 138 -4.25 -19.44 3.40
CA LEU A 138 -2.93 -20.03 3.23
C LEU A 138 -2.90 -20.85 1.93
N PRO A 139 -1.73 -21.16 1.36
CA PRO A 139 -1.58 -22.04 0.19
C PRO A 139 -2.31 -23.40 0.33
N ASP A 140 -2.56 -23.82 1.57
CA ASP A 140 -3.25 -25.06 1.94
C ASP A 140 -4.79 -24.92 1.98
N GLY A 141 -5.34 -23.74 1.66
CA GLY A 141 -6.78 -23.47 1.63
C GLY A 141 -7.42 -23.18 3.00
N HIS A 142 -6.64 -23.14 4.08
CA HIS A 142 -7.12 -22.78 5.41
C HIS A 142 -7.03 -21.28 5.68
N PRO A 143 -7.98 -20.70 6.45
CA PRO A 143 -7.92 -19.29 6.76
C PRO A 143 -6.82 -18.90 7.73
N ALA A 144 -6.27 -17.69 7.54
CA ALA A 144 -5.21 -17.16 8.38
C ALA A 144 -5.68 -17.07 9.87
N PRO A 145 -4.89 -17.55 10.84
CA PRO A 145 -5.33 -17.76 12.23
C PRO A 145 -5.70 -16.48 12.99
N ASP A 146 -5.30 -15.32 12.49
CA ASP A 146 -5.42 -14.01 13.12
C ASP A 146 -6.63 -13.18 12.61
N LEU A 147 -7.44 -13.72 11.70
CA LEU A 147 -8.61 -13.04 11.17
C LEU A 147 -9.84 -13.23 12.08
N THR A 148 -10.42 -12.11 12.54
CA THR A 148 -11.73 -12.15 13.21
C THR A 148 -12.85 -12.48 12.21
N PRO A 149 -13.99 -13.07 12.64
CA PRO A 149 -15.06 -13.50 11.74
C PRO A 149 -15.63 -12.40 10.83
N ALA A 150 -15.60 -11.14 11.26
CA ALA A 150 -16.05 -10.00 10.46
C ALA A 150 -15.05 -9.59 9.37
N GLN A 151 -13.78 -9.99 9.50
CA GLN A 151 -12.68 -9.64 8.60
C GLN A 151 -12.40 -10.75 7.58
N SER A 152 -12.73 -12.01 7.88
CA SER A 152 -12.42 -13.16 7.04
C SER A 152 -13.37 -13.36 5.86
N GLY A 153 -14.56 -12.74 5.87
CA GLY A 153 -15.59 -12.95 4.85
C GLY A 153 -16.21 -14.35 4.86
N ILE A 154 -15.89 -15.18 5.87
CA ILE A 154 -16.39 -16.55 6.02
C ILE A 154 -17.65 -16.54 6.90
N PRO A 155 -18.70 -17.29 6.55
CA PRO A 155 -19.90 -17.44 7.38
C PRO A 155 -19.57 -17.82 8.84
N ALA A 156 -20.16 -17.11 9.80
CA ALA A 156 -19.83 -17.24 11.23
C ALA A 156 -20.07 -18.67 11.80
N ASP A 157 -20.92 -19.46 11.14
CA ASP A 157 -21.20 -20.86 11.49
C ASP A 157 -20.01 -21.80 11.19
N TRP A 158 -19.10 -21.44 10.27
CA TRP A 158 -17.88 -22.19 10.01
C TRP A 158 -16.95 -22.20 11.23
N PHE A 159 -16.74 -21.04 11.88
CA PHE A 159 -15.93 -20.94 13.10
C PHE A 159 -16.57 -21.69 14.29
N ARG A 160 -17.91 -21.66 14.38
CA ARG A 160 -18.66 -22.37 15.42
C ARG A 160 -18.49 -23.89 15.31
N ARG A 161 -18.51 -24.43 14.08
CA ARG A 161 -18.28 -25.86 13.83
C ARG A 161 -16.87 -26.29 14.26
N ARG A 162 -15.85 -25.50 13.95
CA ARG A 162 -14.47 -25.81 14.37
C ARG A 162 -14.30 -25.81 15.89
N HIS A 163 -14.93 -24.88 16.59
CA HIS A 163 -14.93 -24.89 18.06
C HIS A 163 -15.69 -26.08 18.65
N SER A 164 -16.73 -26.59 17.98
CA SER A 164 -17.40 -27.83 18.41
C SER A 164 -16.58 -29.09 18.08
N GLU A 165 -15.88 -29.12 16.94
CA GLU A 165 -15.01 -30.24 16.55
C GLU A 165 -13.75 -30.35 17.42
N ALA A 166 -13.25 -29.22 17.93
CA ALA A 166 -12.12 -29.21 18.88
C ALA A 166 -12.51 -29.64 20.30
N LYS A 167 -13.79 -29.96 20.54
CA LYS A 167 -14.30 -30.42 21.83
C LYS A 167 -15.00 -31.79 21.73
N PRO A 168 -14.34 -32.88 21.28
CA PRO A 168 -14.89 -34.21 21.49
C PRO A 168 -14.49 -34.71 22.91
N GLU A 169 -15.51 -35.11 23.67
CA GLU A 169 -15.44 -36.11 24.76
C GLU A 169 -14.76 -35.68 26.07
N GLU A 170 -15.46 -34.88 26.89
CA GLU A 170 -15.45 -35.14 28.34
C GLU A 170 -16.65 -36.05 28.63
N GLU A 171 -16.45 -37.37 28.56
CA GLU A 171 -17.44 -38.34 29.04
C GLU A 171 -17.52 -38.26 30.58
N PRO A 172 -18.73 -38.29 31.17
CA PRO A 172 -18.87 -38.34 32.62
C PRO A 172 -18.52 -39.74 33.12
N GLU A 173 -17.47 -39.85 33.93
CA GLU A 173 -17.14 -41.08 34.66
C GLU A 173 -18.31 -41.48 35.59
N THR A 174 -19.07 -42.51 35.20
CA THR A 174 -20.00 -43.21 36.08
C THR A 174 -19.27 -44.25 36.93
N GLU A 175 -19.46 -44.12 38.25
CA GLU A 175 -19.22 -45.02 39.40
C GLU A 175 -18.77 -46.47 39.16
N ALA A 176 -17.78 -46.89 39.98
CA ALA A 176 -17.74 -48.19 40.65
C ALA A 176 -17.02 -48.08 42.00
#